data_AF-A0A9D3ALW7-F1
#
_entry.id   AF-A0A9D3ALW7-F1
#
_cell.length_a   1.000
_cell.length_b   1.000
_cell.length_c   1.000
_cell.angle_alpha   90.00
_cell.angle_beta   90.00
_cell.angle_gamma   90.00
#
_symmetry.space_group_name_H-M   'P 1'
#
loop_
_entity.id
_entity.type
_entity.pdbx_description
1 polymer ?
#
loop_
_entity_poly.entity_id
_entity_poly.type
_entity_poly.pdbx_seq_one_letter_code
_entity_poly.pdbx_strand_id
1 'polypeptide(L)'
;MKFFGFLRDKAFYIHLIIIILAVVGIFELAFGVLDKFTRHGEEYGVPNFIGMDYREMEQRYGEDYTFILMDTVYVKDFPEGAVYQQDPKPDSKVKKGRNIYYVRTCISPEMVKMPNLRNLSLRQAMVTLNSNGLVVDKLVFVDYFARNAVVNQYIDDEVIEPDVMVQKGTAVTLEVGYGTGERLTNIPDLVGMSKSQVLSALHNASLNLGNEINVDNAPDSLMRVSAMEPSYNKDVYVELGSPVNVYYRSENVFDFASYLGERAKKDSMVNAMERNKAPVFEIQMVIDSFNFILTNRRFSFDSIERAQDMELEFVRPMNNINYEEDNNEYEYDSEYEF
;
A
#
# COMPACT_ATOMS: atom_id res chain seq x y z
N MET A 1 24.34 -80.09 43.77
CA MET A 1 23.22 -79.32 43.18
C MET A 1 22.09 -79.17 44.22
N LYS A 2 22.18 -78.22 45.16
CA LYS A 2 21.14 -77.95 46.18
C LYS A 2 20.26 -76.73 45.84
N PHE A 3 20.39 -76.19 44.63
CA PHE A 3 19.70 -74.97 44.23
C PHE A 3 18.22 -75.21 43.88
N PHE A 4 17.88 -76.40 43.37
CA PHE A 4 16.52 -76.72 42.90
C PHE A 4 15.57 -77.32 43.96
N GLY A 5 16.06 -77.62 45.17
CA GLY A 5 15.23 -78.18 46.24
C GLY A 5 14.26 -77.17 46.87
N PHE A 6 14.69 -75.91 46.94
CA PHE A 6 13.90 -74.79 47.46
C PHE A 6 12.73 -74.41 46.54
N LEU A 7 12.89 -74.62 45.22
CA LEU A 7 11.82 -74.40 44.23
C LEU A 7 10.65 -75.39 44.36
N ARG A 8 10.73 -76.41 45.22
CA ARG A 8 9.66 -77.39 45.47
C ARG A 8 8.98 -77.20 46.84
N ASP A 9 9.46 -76.24 47.63
CA ASP A 9 8.91 -75.92 48.95
C ASP A 9 7.66 -75.04 48.81
N LYS A 10 6.59 -75.37 49.55
CA LYS A 10 5.34 -74.59 49.56
C LYS A 10 5.58 -73.16 50.05
N ALA A 11 6.52 -72.96 50.97
CA ALA A 11 6.85 -71.64 51.50
C ALA A 11 7.42 -70.69 50.42
N PHE A 12 8.22 -71.21 49.48
CA PHE A 12 8.77 -70.41 48.39
C PHE A 12 7.65 -69.84 47.49
N TYR A 13 6.70 -70.67 47.09
CA TYR A 13 5.57 -70.24 46.26
C TYR A 13 4.64 -69.27 47.00
N ILE A 14 4.46 -69.41 48.32
CA ILE A 14 3.68 -68.46 49.12
C ILE A 14 4.34 -67.08 49.13
N HIS A 15 5.65 -67.01 49.40
CA HIS A 15 6.37 -65.73 49.36
C HIS A 15 6.43 -65.13 47.96
N LEU A 16 6.59 -65.96 46.91
CA LEU A 16 6.55 -65.51 45.53
C LEU A 16 5.19 -64.88 45.18
N ILE A 17 4.07 -65.49 45.58
CA ILE A 17 2.73 -64.95 45.39
C ILE A 17 2.56 -63.63 46.17
N ILE A 18 3.03 -63.56 47.42
CA ILE A 18 2.97 -62.32 48.22
C ILE A 18 3.75 -61.18 47.55
N ILE A 19 4.94 -61.46 47.02
CA ILE A 19 5.75 -60.46 46.30
C ILE A 19 5.04 -60.02 45.02
N ILE A 20 4.49 -60.95 44.25
CA ILE A 20 3.72 -60.63 43.04
C ILE A 20 2.52 -59.74 43.39
N LEU A 21 1.75 -60.09 44.42
CA LEU A 21 0.61 -59.29 44.87
C LEU A 21 1.02 -57.92 45.39
N ALA A 22 2.13 -57.82 46.12
CA ALA A 22 2.64 -56.55 46.61
C ALA A 22 3.10 -55.65 45.45
N VAL A 23 3.79 -56.20 44.46
CA VAL A 23 4.20 -55.47 43.25
C VAL A 23 2.99 -54.99 42.47
N VAL A 24 2.01 -55.86 42.22
CA VAL A 24 0.75 -55.48 41.55
C VAL A 24 0.03 -54.37 42.34
N GLY A 25 -0.07 -54.49 43.66
CA GLY A 25 -0.69 -53.49 44.51
C GLY A 25 0.03 -52.14 44.48
N ILE A 26 1.37 -52.13 44.43
CA ILE A 26 2.16 -50.90 44.28
C ILE A 26 1.91 -50.26 42.91
N PHE A 27 1.84 -51.04 41.83
CA PHE A 27 1.54 -50.53 40.50
C PHE A 27 0.12 -49.95 40.41
N GLU A 28 -0.89 -50.65 40.93
CA GLU A 28 -2.28 -50.15 40.98
C GLU A 28 -2.40 -48.85 41.77
N LEU A 29 -1.73 -48.76 42.92
CA LEU A 29 -1.69 -47.54 43.72
C LEU A 29 -1.00 -46.41 42.96
N ALA A 30 0.16 -46.69 42.34
CA ALA A 30 0.92 -45.69 41.60
C ALA A 30 0.12 -45.16 40.39
N PHE A 31 -0.49 -46.04 39.60
CA PHE A 31 -1.31 -45.65 38.46
C PHE A 31 -2.59 -44.93 38.90
N GLY A 32 -3.27 -45.35 39.97
CA GLY A 32 -4.45 -44.67 40.48
C GLY A 32 -4.16 -43.25 41.01
N VAL A 33 -3.01 -43.06 41.68
CA VAL A 33 -2.55 -41.72 42.08
C VAL A 33 -2.22 -40.87 40.86
N LEU A 34 -1.53 -41.45 39.88
CA LEU A 34 -1.14 -40.75 38.65
C LEU A 34 -2.36 -40.32 37.83
N ASP A 35 -3.38 -41.17 37.71
CA ASP A 35 -4.61 -40.88 36.98
C ASP A 35 -5.36 -39.69 37.61
N LYS A 36 -5.52 -39.72 38.94
CA LYS A 36 -6.15 -38.62 39.69
C LYS A 36 -5.36 -37.30 39.60
N PHE A 37 -4.03 -37.36 39.59
CA PHE A 37 -3.19 -36.17 39.53
C PHE A 37 -3.10 -35.60 38.11
N THR A 38 -3.09 -36.46 37.09
CA THR A 38 -2.93 -36.04 35.68
C THR A 38 -4.25 -35.74 34.98
N ARG A 39 -5.39 -36.14 35.56
CA ARG A 39 -6.74 -36.04 34.98
C ARG A 39 -6.75 -36.55 33.54
N HIS A 40 -6.30 -37.79 33.38
CA HIS A 40 -6.10 -38.39 32.07
C HIS A 40 -7.45 -38.50 31.35
N GLY A 41 -7.59 -37.89 30.17
CA GLY A 41 -8.81 -37.94 29.34
C GLY A 41 -9.81 -36.80 29.51
N GLU A 42 -9.61 -35.85 30.43
CA GLU A 42 -10.43 -34.62 30.52
C GLU A 42 -9.90 -33.55 29.57
N GLU A 43 -10.19 -33.72 28.27
CA GLU A 43 -9.86 -32.75 27.23
C GLU A 43 -11.01 -31.75 27.03
N TYR A 44 -10.72 -30.47 27.18
CA TYR A 44 -11.61 -29.37 26.89
C TYR A 44 -11.30 -28.81 25.50
N GLY A 45 -12.35 -28.66 24.67
CA GLY A 45 -12.23 -28.00 23.38
C GLY A 45 -12.15 -26.49 23.56
N VAL A 46 -11.12 -25.87 22.99
CA VAL A 46 -10.93 -24.42 23.00
C VAL A 46 -11.96 -23.76 22.07
N PRO A 47 -12.84 -22.86 22.56
CA PRO A 47 -13.76 -22.12 21.71
C PRO A 47 -13.03 -21.23 20.69
N ASN A 48 -13.76 -20.83 19.64
CA ASN A 48 -13.30 -19.76 18.77
C ASN A 48 -13.62 -18.40 19.40
N PHE A 49 -12.58 -17.70 19.81
CA PHE A 49 -12.64 -16.35 20.35
C PHE A 49 -12.43 -15.29 19.27
N ILE A 50 -11.96 -15.65 18.06
CA ILE A 50 -11.68 -14.70 16.99
C ILE A 50 -12.96 -13.93 16.62
N GLY A 51 -12.89 -12.61 16.66
CA GLY A 51 -14.02 -11.69 16.44
C GLY A 51 -14.88 -11.41 17.67
N MET A 52 -14.68 -12.11 18.78
CA MET A 52 -15.35 -11.83 20.06
C MET A 52 -14.68 -10.65 20.76
N ASP A 53 -15.47 -9.78 21.40
CA ASP A 53 -14.94 -8.73 22.27
C ASP A 53 -14.15 -9.35 23.44
N TYR A 54 -12.95 -8.83 23.71
CA TYR A 54 -12.08 -9.41 24.74
C TYR A 54 -12.70 -9.40 26.15
N ARG A 55 -13.57 -8.42 26.46
CA ARG A 55 -14.26 -8.34 27.76
C ARG A 55 -15.35 -9.39 27.83
N GLU A 56 -16.10 -9.58 26.75
CA GLU A 56 -17.10 -10.67 26.66
C GLU A 56 -16.42 -12.04 26.80
N MET A 57 -15.28 -12.24 26.14
CA MET A 57 -14.47 -13.45 26.24
C MET A 57 -14.03 -13.72 27.69
N GLU A 58 -13.41 -12.74 28.35
CA GLU A 58 -12.94 -12.87 29.73
C GLU A 58 -14.11 -13.09 30.70
N GLN A 59 -15.24 -12.41 30.50
CA GLN A 59 -16.44 -12.55 31.33
C GLN A 59 -17.08 -13.94 31.19
N ARG A 60 -17.20 -14.45 29.96
CA ARG A 60 -17.91 -15.72 29.69
C ARG A 60 -17.06 -16.94 30.00
N TYR A 61 -15.73 -16.86 29.83
CA TYR A 61 -14.85 -18.03 29.83
C TYR A 61 -13.70 -17.96 30.85
N GLY A 62 -13.62 -16.90 31.67
CA GLY A 62 -12.55 -16.71 32.65
C GLY A 62 -12.49 -17.76 33.78
N GLU A 63 -13.55 -18.55 33.97
CA GLU A 63 -13.54 -19.67 34.93
C GLU A 63 -12.90 -20.95 34.35
N ASP A 64 -12.87 -21.08 33.03
CA ASP A 64 -12.37 -22.27 32.34
C ASP A 64 -10.95 -22.09 31.78
N TYR A 65 -10.59 -20.84 31.45
CA TYR A 65 -9.33 -20.49 30.81
C TYR A 65 -8.68 -19.26 31.48
N THR A 66 -7.35 -19.17 31.37
CA THR A 66 -6.62 -17.96 31.75
C THR A 66 -6.20 -17.21 30.50
N PHE A 67 -6.68 -15.98 30.32
CA PHE A 67 -6.37 -15.20 29.12
C PHE A 67 -5.10 -14.37 29.32
N ILE A 68 -4.18 -14.44 28.35
CA ILE A 68 -2.93 -13.68 28.34
C ILE A 68 -2.89 -12.86 27.05
N LEU A 69 -2.93 -11.54 27.19
CA LEU A 69 -2.75 -10.63 26.06
C LEU A 69 -1.29 -10.67 25.60
N MET A 70 -1.07 -11.08 24.35
CA MET A 70 0.25 -11.11 23.72
C MET A 70 0.60 -9.76 23.09
N ASP A 71 -0.34 -9.20 22.32
CA ASP A 71 -0.13 -7.97 21.58
C ASP A 71 -1.47 -7.30 21.22
N THR A 72 -1.43 -6.05 20.80
CA THR A 72 -2.57 -5.32 20.26
C THR A 72 -2.20 -4.77 18.88
N VAL A 73 -2.99 -5.09 17.85
CA VAL A 73 -2.72 -4.70 16.47
C VAL A 73 -3.83 -3.83 15.90
N TYR A 74 -3.50 -2.83 15.08
CA TYR A 74 -4.52 -2.10 14.33
C TYR A 74 -4.82 -2.87 13.04
N VAL A 75 -6.08 -3.29 12.88
CA VAL A 75 -6.56 -3.96 11.66
C VAL A 75 -7.74 -3.15 11.15
N LYS A 76 -7.57 -2.56 9.96
CA LYS A 76 -8.63 -1.83 9.28
C LYS A 76 -9.81 -2.79 9.02
N ASP A 77 -11.03 -2.32 9.25
CA ASP A 77 -12.28 -3.05 9.04
C ASP A 77 -12.51 -4.29 9.95
N PHE A 78 -11.86 -4.33 11.13
CA PHE A 78 -12.11 -5.34 12.16
C PHE A 78 -12.67 -4.68 13.44
N PRO A 79 -13.61 -5.32 14.18
CA PRO A 79 -14.20 -4.71 15.37
C PRO A 79 -13.14 -4.34 16.41
N GLU A 80 -13.25 -3.15 17.00
CA GLU A 80 -12.33 -2.63 18.02
C GLU A 80 -12.37 -3.48 19.30
N GLY A 81 -11.20 -3.80 19.86
CA GLY A 81 -11.09 -4.63 21.06
C GLY A 81 -11.42 -6.12 20.86
N ALA A 82 -11.81 -6.54 19.66
CA ALA A 82 -12.07 -7.95 19.39
C ALA A 82 -10.77 -8.75 19.31
N VAL A 83 -10.84 -10.03 19.66
CA VAL A 83 -9.72 -10.96 19.50
C VAL A 83 -9.46 -11.17 18.01
N TYR A 84 -8.26 -10.82 17.57
CA TYR A 84 -7.80 -10.99 16.19
C TYR A 84 -7.17 -12.37 15.99
N GLN A 85 -6.40 -12.84 16.96
CA GLN A 85 -5.73 -14.13 16.92
C GLN A 85 -5.74 -14.76 18.31
N GLN A 86 -5.82 -16.09 18.35
CA GLN A 86 -5.69 -16.88 19.58
C GLN A 86 -4.68 -18.02 19.41
N ASP A 87 -4.08 -18.43 20.51
CA ASP A 87 -3.29 -19.64 20.66
C ASP A 87 -3.54 -20.25 22.05
N PRO A 88 -3.97 -21.52 22.18
CA PRO A 88 -4.19 -22.51 21.11
C PRO A 88 -5.32 -22.17 20.14
N LYS A 89 -5.22 -22.72 18.92
CA LYS A 89 -6.22 -22.54 17.85
C LYS A 89 -7.61 -23.03 18.29
N PRO A 90 -8.69 -22.51 17.69
CA PRO A 90 -10.04 -23.04 17.91
C PRO A 90 -10.08 -24.57 17.73
N ASP A 91 -10.94 -25.22 18.52
CA ASP A 91 -11.14 -26.67 18.58
C ASP A 91 -9.93 -27.49 19.04
N SER A 92 -8.85 -26.83 19.45
CA SER A 92 -7.71 -27.51 20.09
C SER A 92 -8.16 -28.14 21.41
N LYS A 93 -7.60 -29.31 21.72
CA LYS A 93 -7.85 -30.02 22.97
C LYS A 93 -6.82 -29.63 24.02
N VAL A 94 -7.29 -29.06 25.13
CA VAL A 94 -6.45 -28.60 26.23
C VAL A 94 -6.98 -29.08 27.56
N LYS A 95 -6.15 -29.04 28.61
CA LYS A 95 -6.61 -29.27 29.97
C LYS A 95 -7.31 -28.02 30.51
N LYS A 96 -8.23 -28.19 31.47
CA LYS A 96 -8.88 -27.07 32.15
C LYS A 96 -7.85 -26.11 32.78
N GLY A 97 -8.12 -24.80 32.72
CA GLY A 97 -7.22 -23.77 33.24
C GLY A 97 -5.99 -23.53 32.36
N ARG A 98 -6.06 -23.89 31.08
CA ARG A 98 -4.99 -23.60 30.12
C ARG A 98 -4.93 -22.10 29.82
N ASN A 99 -3.72 -21.58 29.67
CA ASN A 99 -3.49 -20.23 29.17
C ASN A 99 -3.90 -20.14 27.70
N ILE A 100 -4.78 -19.18 27.39
CA ILE A 100 -5.12 -18.76 26.03
C ILE A 100 -4.38 -17.45 25.78
N TYR A 101 -3.37 -17.51 24.93
CA TYR A 101 -2.64 -16.36 24.44
C TYR A 101 -3.44 -15.74 23.31
N TYR A 102 -3.67 -14.42 23.35
CA TYR A 102 -4.46 -13.77 22.32
C TYR A 102 -3.87 -12.42 21.90
N VAL A 103 -4.06 -12.09 20.63
CA VAL A 103 -3.83 -10.77 20.07
C VAL A 103 -5.19 -10.15 19.82
N ARG A 104 -5.39 -8.91 20.26
CA ARG A 104 -6.64 -8.18 20.03
C ARG A 104 -6.45 -6.99 19.10
N THR A 105 -7.54 -6.48 18.57
CA THR A 105 -7.50 -5.23 17.82
C THR A 105 -7.43 -4.02 18.75
N CYS A 106 -6.69 -3.00 18.32
CA CYS A 106 -6.63 -1.73 19.04
C CYS A 106 -8.02 -1.08 19.10
N ILE A 107 -8.35 -0.45 20.23
CA ILE A 107 -9.56 0.36 20.38
C ILE A 107 -9.42 1.68 19.61
N SER A 108 -8.19 2.17 19.42
CA SER A 108 -7.92 3.33 18.58
C SER A 108 -6.61 3.14 17.84
N PRO A 109 -6.43 3.80 16.67
CA PRO A 109 -5.12 3.92 16.04
C PRO A 109 -4.07 4.43 17.04
N GLU A 110 -2.80 4.09 16.80
CA GLU A 110 -1.69 4.62 17.58
C GLU A 110 -1.72 6.16 17.49
N MET A 111 -1.77 6.84 18.64
CA MET A 111 -1.80 8.29 18.70
C MET A 111 -0.38 8.82 18.90
N VAL A 112 -0.01 9.84 18.13
CA VAL A 112 1.28 10.52 18.20
C VAL A 112 1.06 12.00 18.48
N LYS A 113 2.05 12.65 19.10
CA LYS A 113 1.99 14.09 19.32
C LYS A 113 2.33 14.82 18.02
N MET A 114 1.55 15.84 17.68
CA MET A 114 1.87 16.73 16.58
C MET A 114 3.17 17.50 16.90
N PRO A 115 4.25 17.33 16.13
CA PRO A 115 5.47 18.08 16.34
C PRO A 115 5.26 19.57 16.03
N ASN A 116 6.10 20.43 16.61
CA ASN A 116 6.15 21.83 16.20
C ASN A 116 7.00 21.97 14.93
N LEU A 117 6.36 22.21 13.80
CA LEU A 117 7.02 22.37 12.51
C LEU A 117 7.29 23.83 12.16
N ARG A 118 6.71 24.79 12.88
CA ARG A 118 6.87 26.23 12.60
C ARG A 118 8.34 26.63 12.66
N ASN A 119 8.79 27.45 11.71
CA ASN A 119 10.17 27.91 11.52
C ASN A 119 11.20 26.82 11.15
N LEU A 120 10.79 25.56 10.95
CA LEU A 120 11.67 24.55 10.39
C LEU A 120 11.81 24.72 8.87
N SER A 121 12.93 24.29 8.31
CA SER A 121 12.99 24.11 6.86
C SER A 121 12.05 22.98 6.43
N LEU A 122 11.49 23.07 5.23
CA LEU A 122 10.60 22.07 4.65
C LEU A 122 11.21 20.66 4.75
N ARG A 123 12.50 20.51 4.43
CA ARG A 123 13.20 19.24 4.56
C ARG A 123 13.22 18.71 6.00
N GLN A 124 13.50 19.56 6.98
CA GLN A 124 13.45 19.16 8.39
C GLN A 124 12.02 18.81 8.83
N ALA A 125 11.03 19.58 8.40
CA ALA A 125 9.63 19.31 8.72
C ALA A 125 9.17 17.96 8.16
N MET A 126 9.52 17.64 6.91
CA MET A 126 9.24 16.34 6.30
C MET A 126 9.88 15.18 7.06
N VAL A 127 11.15 15.30 7.45
CA VAL A 127 11.83 14.27 8.26
C VAL A 127 11.16 14.14 9.62
N THR A 128 10.79 15.26 10.25
CA THR A 128 10.15 15.29 11.56
C THR A 128 8.78 14.61 11.50
N LEU A 129 7.94 14.92 10.52
CA LEU A 129 6.65 14.25 10.29
C LEU A 129 6.83 12.73 10.12
N ASN A 130 7.67 12.31 9.19
CA ASN A 130 7.91 10.89 8.92
C ASN A 130 8.42 10.14 10.16
N SER A 131 9.33 10.75 10.93
CA SER A 131 9.86 10.14 12.16
C SER A 131 8.82 9.98 13.27
N ASN A 132 7.78 10.80 13.27
CA ASN A 132 6.62 10.69 14.17
C ASN A 132 5.49 9.83 13.57
N GLY A 133 5.72 9.19 12.41
CA GLY A 133 4.71 8.39 11.73
C GLY A 133 3.56 9.21 11.14
N LEU A 134 3.78 10.49 10.84
CA LEU A 134 2.86 11.37 10.13
C LEU A 134 3.32 11.54 8.68
N VAL A 135 2.39 11.92 7.79
CA VAL A 135 2.68 12.10 6.36
C VAL A 135 2.40 13.53 5.91
N VAL A 136 3.07 13.97 4.86
CA VAL A 136 2.79 15.27 4.23
C VAL A 136 1.66 15.08 3.22
N ASP A 137 0.65 15.92 3.31
CA ASP A 137 -0.47 15.96 2.37
C ASP A 137 -0.12 16.83 1.15
N LYS A 138 -0.14 18.15 1.34
CA LYS A 138 0.18 19.16 0.33
C LYS A 138 1.00 20.30 0.92
N LEU A 139 1.73 20.99 0.05
CA LEU A 139 2.50 22.19 0.32
C LEU A 139 1.72 23.41 -0.19
N VAL A 140 1.38 24.33 0.69
CA VAL A 140 0.71 25.58 0.35
C VAL A 140 1.72 26.71 0.47
N PHE A 141 2.08 27.33 -0.65
CA PHE A 141 3.07 28.41 -0.64
C PHE A 141 2.43 29.78 -0.38
N VAL A 142 3.03 30.54 0.53
CA VAL A 142 2.56 31.87 0.95
C VAL A 142 3.67 32.91 0.99
N ASP A 143 3.26 34.18 1.00
CA ASP A 143 4.16 35.32 1.08
C ASP A 143 4.85 35.37 2.45
N TYR A 144 6.06 34.82 2.52
CA TYR A 144 6.89 34.80 3.71
C TYR A 144 8.37 34.93 3.32
N PHE A 145 9.15 35.66 4.12
CA PHE A 145 10.51 36.08 3.74
C PHE A 145 11.51 34.93 3.61
N ALA A 146 11.31 33.81 4.32
CA ALA A 146 12.20 32.67 4.30
C ALA A 146 11.70 31.59 3.32
N ARG A 147 12.47 31.33 2.27
CA ARG A 147 12.16 30.30 1.27
C ARG A 147 12.16 28.92 1.92
N ASN A 148 11.13 28.12 1.62
CA ASN A 148 10.97 26.77 2.12
C ASN A 148 10.94 26.67 3.66
N ALA A 149 10.66 27.75 4.38
CA ALA A 149 10.41 27.69 5.82
C ALA A 149 8.93 27.40 6.07
N VAL A 150 8.64 26.49 6.99
CA VAL A 150 7.26 26.20 7.39
C VAL A 150 6.73 27.33 8.25
N VAL A 151 5.64 27.93 7.80
CA VAL A 151 4.93 29.03 8.47
C VAL A 151 3.89 28.47 9.44
N ASN A 152 3.07 27.52 8.97
CA ASN A 152 2.08 26.80 9.75
C ASN A 152 1.89 25.35 9.26
N GLN A 153 1.12 24.61 10.04
CA GLN A 153 0.77 23.21 9.84
C GLN A 153 -0.74 23.04 10.03
N TYR A 154 -1.37 22.22 9.19
CA TYR A 154 -2.82 22.06 9.15
C TYR A 154 -3.23 20.60 9.03
N ILE A 155 -4.40 20.28 9.57
CA ILE A 155 -5.14 19.02 9.34
C ILE A 155 -6.56 19.44 8.95
N ASP A 156 -7.09 18.89 7.86
CA ASP A 156 -8.45 19.19 7.36
C ASP A 156 -8.71 20.71 7.21
N ASP A 157 -7.71 21.43 6.70
CA ASP A 157 -7.70 22.89 6.53
C ASP A 157 -7.81 23.73 7.83
N GLU A 158 -7.75 23.09 9.00
CA GLU A 158 -7.66 23.76 10.31
C GLU A 158 -6.23 23.76 10.85
N VAL A 159 -5.82 24.84 11.52
CA VAL A 159 -4.49 24.95 12.13
C VAL A 159 -4.37 23.92 13.26
N ILE A 160 -3.36 23.06 13.19
CA ILE A 160 -3.06 22.11 14.26
C ILE A 160 -1.93 22.62 15.14
N GLU A 161 -2.23 22.87 16.42
CA GLU A 161 -1.20 23.29 17.37
C GLU A 161 -0.25 22.12 17.74
N PRO A 162 1.01 22.41 18.10
CA PRO A 162 1.93 21.40 18.60
C PRO A 162 1.41 20.67 19.84
N ASP A 163 1.94 19.47 20.09
CA ASP A 163 1.61 18.58 21.21
C ASP A 163 0.17 18.02 21.24
N VAL A 164 -0.69 18.43 20.32
CA VAL A 164 -2.02 17.82 20.14
C VAL A 164 -1.85 16.37 19.69
N MET A 165 -2.64 15.46 20.27
CA MET A 165 -2.62 14.04 19.90
C MET A 165 -3.37 13.85 18.58
N VAL A 166 -2.66 13.30 17.60
CA VAL A 166 -3.19 12.98 16.26
C VAL A 166 -2.96 11.50 15.96
N GLN A 167 -3.71 10.93 15.04
CA GLN A 167 -3.52 9.52 14.66
C GLN A 167 -2.22 9.38 13.86
N LYS A 168 -1.50 8.28 14.10
CA LYS A 168 -0.39 7.91 13.24
C LYS A 168 -0.90 7.68 11.82
N GLY A 169 -0.19 8.22 10.85
CA GLY A 169 -0.58 8.24 9.44
C GLY A 169 -1.44 9.44 9.05
N THR A 170 -1.81 10.32 9.98
CA THR A 170 -2.51 11.57 9.64
C THR A 170 -1.68 12.39 8.65
N ALA A 171 -2.36 12.87 7.61
CA ALA A 171 -1.78 13.70 6.57
C ALA A 171 -1.83 15.18 6.99
N VAL A 172 -0.68 15.85 6.91
CA VAL A 172 -0.49 17.22 7.38
C VAL A 172 -0.19 18.12 6.18
N THR A 173 -1.01 19.16 6.01
CA THR A 173 -0.75 20.23 5.05
C THR A 173 0.26 21.22 5.66
N LEU A 174 1.29 21.58 4.90
CA LEU A 174 2.31 22.53 5.32
C LEU A 174 2.14 23.85 4.58
N GLU A 175 2.01 24.94 5.33
CA GLU A 175 2.13 26.29 4.77
C GLU A 175 3.61 26.68 4.77
N VAL A 176 4.13 27.07 3.60
CA VAL A 176 5.56 27.22 3.35
C VAL A 176 5.86 28.56 2.68
N GLY A 177 6.95 29.22 3.06
CA GLY A 177 7.30 30.51 2.49
C GLY A 177 7.88 30.46 1.07
N TYR A 178 7.42 31.38 0.20
CA TYR A 178 8.04 31.65 -1.11
C TYR A 178 9.49 32.15 -1.00
N GLY A 179 9.81 32.89 0.08
CA GLY A 179 11.03 33.67 0.17
C GLY A 179 10.98 34.95 -0.65
N THR A 180 12.14 35.58 -0.82
CA THR A 180 12.29 36.85 -1.57
C THR A 180 12.74 36.67 -3.03
N GLY A 181 12.92 35.42 -3.47
CA GLY A 181 13.44 35.08 -4.80
C GLY A 181 12.37 34.63 -5.79
N GLU A 182 12.81 33.99 -6.88
CA GLU A 182 11.93 33.42 -7.89
C GLU A 182 11.01 32.35 -7.28
N ARG A 183 9.72 32.42 -7.64
CA ARG A 183 8.68 31.47 -7.23
C ARG A 183 8.58 30.26 -8.16
N LEU A 184 9.57 30.10 -9.02
CA LEU A 184 9.62 29.05 -10.03
C LEU A 184 10.58 27.94 -9.60
N THR A 185 10.26 26.72 -10.01
CA THR A 185 11.06 25.51 -9.79
C THR A 185 10.98 24.60 -11.01
N ASN A 186 11.99 23.78 -11.21
CA ASN A 186 12.01 22.79 -12.28
C ASN A 186 11.20 21.55 -11.88
N ILE A 187 10.54 20.94 -12.86
CA ILE A 187 9.83 19.68 -12.64
C ILE A 187 10.86 18.53 -12.68
N PRO A 188 10.91 17.64 -11.67
CA PRO A 188 11.79 16.46 -11.71
C PRO A 188 11.29 15.44 -12.73
N ASP A 189 12.20 14.69 -13.37
CA ASP A 189 11.79 13.54 -14.19
C ASP A 189 11.38 12.39 -13.27
N LEU A 190 10.08 12.10 -13.21
CA LEU A 190 9.53 11.08 -12.33
C LEU A 190 9.42 9.70 -12.99
N VAL A 191 9.58 9.64 -14.32
CA VAL A 191 9.33 8.41 -15.08
C VAL A 191 10.24 7.28 -14.61
N GLY A 192 9.64 6.12 -14.35
CA GLY A 192 10.32 4.93 -13.84
C GLY A 192 10.49 4.90 -12.31
N MET A 193 10.11 5.95 -11.58
CA MET A 193 10.13 5.95 -10.11
C MET A 193 8.96 5.16 -9.52
N SER A 194 9.15 4.60 -8.32
CA SER A 194 8.07 4.02 -7.51
C SER A 194 7.19 5.09 -6.86
N LYS A 195 5.97 4.74 -6.44
CA LYS A 195 5.06 5.65 -5.71
C LYS A 195 5.73 6.34 -4.52
N SER A 196 6.49 5.59 -3.72
CA SER A 196 7.22 6.13 -2.56
C SER A 196 8.32 7.14 -2.93
N GLN A 197 8.96 6.95 -4.08
CA GLN A 197 9.99 7.86 -4.59
C GLN A 197 9.39 9.14 -5.17
N VAL A 198 8.24 9.04 -5.84
CA VAL A 198 7.54 10.18 -6.48
C VAL A 198 7.25 11.29 -5.48
N LEU A 199 6.61 10.97 -4.35
CA LEU A 199 6.26 11.96 -3.34
C LEU A 199 7.50 12.69 -2.81
N SER A 200 8.56 11.92 -2.53
CA SER A 200 9.83 12.47 -2.07
C SER A 200 10.49 13.37 -3.12
N ALA A 201 10.46 12.97 -4.40
CA ALA A 201 11.02 13.74 -5.50
C ALA A 201 10.28 15.07 -5.72
N LEU A 202 8.95 15.03 -5.70
CA LEU A 202 8.10 16.22 -5.83
C LEU A 202 8.28 17.20 -4.67
N HIS A 203 8.22 16.73 -3.43
CA HIS A 203 8.41 17.61 -2.28
C HIS A 203 9.83 18.20 -2.21
N ASN A 204 10.87 17.45 -2.62
CA ASN A 204 12.23 17.97 -2.73
C ASN A 204 12.36 19.06 -3.81
N ALA A 205 11.54 18.99 -4.86
CA ALA A 205 11.42 20.02 -5.88
C ALA A 205 10.44 21.15 -5.49
N SER A 206 9.89 21.12 -4.26
CA SER A 206 8.87 22.05 -3.77
C SER A 206 7.58 22.03 -4.62
N LEU A 207 7.17 20.85 -5.08
CA LEU A 207 5.96 20.59 -5.87
C LEU A 207 5.02 19.62 -5.15
N ASN A 208 3.74 19.64 -5.53
CA ASN A 208 2.72 18.75 -4.97
C ASN A 208 2.42 17.57 -5.90
N LEU A 209 2.02 16.46 -5.30
CA LEU A 209 1.40 15.37 -6.05
C LEU A 209 -0.03 15.78 -6.43
N GLY A 210 -0.33 15.72 -7.72
CA GLY A 210 -1.67 15.95 -8.26
C GLY A 210 -2.46 14.64 -8.31
N ASN A 211 -3.22 14.45 -9.38
CA ASN A 211 -3.98 13.23 -9.58
C ASN A 211 -3.06 12.03 -9.83
N GLU A 212 -3.33 10.93 -9.13
CA GLU A 212 -2.68 9.64 -9.35
C GLU A 212 -3.59 8.71 -10.13
N ILE A 213 -3.13 8.27 -11.31
CA ILE A 213 -3.92 7.40 -12.20
C ILE A 213 -3.16 6.11 -12.43
N ASN A 214 -3.69 5.00 -11.92
CA ASN A 214 -3.22 3.66 -12.27
C ASN A 214 -3.82 3.27 -13.63
N VAL A 215 -3.01 3.13 -14.66
CA VAL A 215 -3.46 2.78 -16.01
C VAL A 215 -3.79 1.28 -16.10
N ASP A 216 -3.05 0.46 -15.38
CA ASP A 216 -3.29 -0.98 -15.22
C ASP A 216 -3.47 -1.34 -13.75
N ASN A 217 -4.03 -2.53 -13.50
CA ASN A 217 -4.23 -3.03 -12.16
C ASN A 217 -3.08 -3.96 -11.76
N ALA A 218 -2.26 -3.50 -10.82
CA ALA A 218 -1.18 -4.28 -10.24
C ALA A 218 -0.90 -3.83 -8.80
N PRO A 219 -0.24 -4.67 -7.98
CA PRO A 219 0.24 -4.25 -6.68
C PRO A 219 1.13 -3.01 -6.75
N ASP A 220 0.98 -2.09 -5.80
CA ASP A 220 1.76 -0.83 -5.75
C ASP A 220 3.28 -1.03 -5.79
N SER A 221 3.77 -2.19 -5.31
CA SER A 221 5.19 -2.56 -5.38
C SER A 221 5.73 -2.68 -6.80
N LEU A 222 4.88 -3.00 -7.77
CA LEU A 222 5.21 -3.15 -9.19
C LEU A 222 4.86 -1.91 -10.01
N MET A 223 4.19 -0.92 -9.41
CA MET A 223 3.79 0.30 -10.10
C MET A 223 4.96 1.27 -10.22
N ARG A 224 5.15 1.81 -11.44
CA ARG A 224 6.11 2.87 -11.74
C ARG A 224 5.48 3.94 -12.60
N VAL A 225 6.03 5.15 -12.53
CA VAL A 225 5.55 6.28 -13.35
C VAL A 225 5.83 6.03 -14.82
N SER A 226 4.77 5.95 -15.62
CA SER A 226 4.82 5.83 -17.08
C SER A 226 4.73 7.19 -17.79
N ALA A 227 3.99 8.12 -17.19
CA ALA A 227 3.80 9.48 -17.69
C ALA A 227 3.50 10.42 -16.53
N MET A 228 3.67 11.71 -16.80
CA MET A 228 3.39 12.80 -15.87
C MET A 228 2.87 14.01 -16.64
N GLU A 229 2.05 14.79 -15.97
CA GLU A 229 1.55 16.06 -16.48
C GLU A 229 1.76 17.16 -15.42
N PRO A 230 2.51 18.23 -15.75
CA PRO A 230 3.20 18.46 -17.02
C PRO A 230 4.34 17.46 -17.29
N SER A 231 4.64 17.21 -18.57
CA SER A 231 5.75 16.32 -18.95
C SER A 231 7.11 16.92 -18.59
N TYR A 232 8.05 16.10 -18.12
CA TYR A 232 9.42 16.54 -17.82
C TYR A 232 10.07 17.27 -19.01
N ASN A 233 10.59 18.45 -18.73
CA ASN A 233 11.41 19.24 -19.64
C ASN A 233 12.42 20.07 -18.81
N LYS A 234 13.70 20.00 -19.19
CA LYS A 234 14.81 20.67 -18.51
C LYS A 234 14.67 22.21 -18.48
N ASP A 235 13.96 22.78 -19.45
CA ASP A 235 13.83 24.23 -19.65
C ASP A 235 12.46 24.77 -19.22
N VAL A 236 11.58 23.92 -18.68
CA VAL A 236 10.26 24.31 -18.20
C VAL A 236 10.27 24.45 -16.69
N TYR A 237 9.81 25.61 -16.23
CA TYR A 237 9.66 25.93 -14.83
C TYR A 237 8.18 26.16 -14.51
N VAL A 238 7.78 25.75 -13.31
CA VAL A 238 6.42 25.93 -12.79
C VAL A 238 6.48 26.62 -11.44
N GLU A 239 5.35 27.16 -10.98
CA GLU A 239 5.27 27.80 -9.68
C GLU A 239 5.46 26.78 -8.54
N LEU A 240 6.09 27.22 -7.45
CA LEU A 240 6.21 26.42 -6.23
C LEU A 240 4.83 25.99 -5.72
N GLY A 241 4.71 24.71 -5.34
CA GLY A 241 3.44 24.11 -4.93
C GLY A 241 2.52 23.69 -6.08
N SER A 242 2.94 23.87 -7.34
CA SER A 242 2.17 23.37 -8.48
C SER A 242 1.96 21.84 -8.38
N PRO A 243 0.76 21.33 -8.69
CA PRO A 243 0.51 19.91 -8.72
C PRO A 243 1.11 19.27 -9.97
N VAL A 244 1.60 18.05 -9.83
CA VAL A 244 2.05 17.20 -10.94
C VAL A 244 1.19 15.93 -10.93
N ASN A 245 0.40 15.72 -11.97
CA ASN A 245 -0.38 14.50 -12.15
C ASN A 245 0.55 13.36 -12.60
N VAL A 246 0.32 12.16 -12.09
CA VAL A 246 1.21 11.01 -12.28
C VAL A 246 0.40 9.80 -12.75
N TYR A 247 0.87 9.16 -13.81
CA TYR A 247 0.27 7.98 -14.40
C TYR A 247 1.15 6.77 -14.16
N TYR A 248 0.63 5.77 -13.46
CA TYR A 248 1.37 4.56 -13.11
C TYR A 248 1.02 3.39 -14.03
N ARG A 249 2.04 2.58 -14.33
CA ARG A 249 1.91 1.28 -15.00
C ARG A 249 2.77 0.23 -14.29
N SER A 250 2.32 -1.02 -14.41
CA SER A 250 3.01 -2.18 -13.89
C SER A 250 4.28 -2.49 -14.70
N GLU A 251 5.39 -2.73 -14.02
CA GLU A 251 6.64 -3.22 -14.63
C GLU A 251 6.47 -4.56 -15.37
N ASN A 252 5.42 -5.33 -15.04
CA ASN A 252 5.12 -6.58 -15.74
C ASN A 252 4.45 -6.38 -17.10
N VAL A 253 3.75 -5.26 -17.28
CA VAL A 253 2.98 -4.95 -18.50
C VAL A 253 3.77 -3.99 -19.39
N PHE A 254 4.51 -3.06 -18.79
CA PHE A 254 5.23 -2.02 -19.50
C PHE A 254 6.75 -2.20 -19.39
N ASP A 255 7.42 -2.35 -20.53
CA ASP A 255 8.88 -2.43 -20.60
C ASP A 255 9.52 -1.04 -20.39
N PHE A 256 9.72 -0.69 -19.12
CA PHE A 256 10.38 0.55 -18.72
C PHE A 256 11.83 0.64 -19.21
N ALA A 257 12.55 -0.48 -19.34
CA ALA A 257 13.95 -0.46 -19.77
C ALA A 257 14.06 -0.02 -21.23
N SER A 258 13.24 -0.60 -22.12
CA SER A 258 13.16 -0.16 -23.51
C SER A 258 12.66 1.28 -23.62
N TYR A 259 11.63 1.66 -22.85
CA TYR A 259 11.06 3.00 -22.88
C TYR A 259 12.06 4.08 -22.46
N LEU A 260 12.76 3.87 -21.34
CA LEU A 260 13.79 4.79 -20.85
C LEU A 260 14.99 4.84 -21.83
N GLY A 261 15.34 3.71 -22.45
CA GLY A 261 16.36 3.67 -23.49
C GLY A 261 16.02 4.52 -24.72
N GLU A 262 14.76 4.50 -25.18
CA GLU A 262 14.28 5.34 -26.28
C GLU A 262 14.26 6.83 -25.91
N ARG A 263 13.84 7.16 -24.68
CA ARG A 263 13.91 8.55 -24.16
C ARG A 263 15.35 9.06 -24.13
N ALA A 264 16.30 8.27 -23.62
CA ALA A 264 17.71 8.64 -23.58
C ALA A 264 18.32 8.83 -24.99
N LYS A 265 17.91 8.01 -25.97
CA LYS A 265 18.30 8.19 -27.38
C LYS A 265 17.79 9.50 -27.94
N LYS A 266 16.51 9.82 -27.71
CA LYS A 266 15.90 11.10 -28.10
C LYS A 266 16.73 12.26 -27.56
N ASP A 267 16.97 12.27 -26.25
CA ASP A 267 17.67 13.38 -25.58
C ASP A 267 19.12 13.51 -26.08
N SER A 268 19.80 12.38 -26.30
CA SER A 268 21.16 12.38 -26.87
C SER A 268 21.20 12.96 -28.28
N MET A 269 20.20 12.65 -29.12
CA MET A 269 20.11 13.16 -30.48
C MET A 269 19.77 14.65 -30.51
N VAL A 270 18.79 15.09 -29.71
CA VAL A 270 18.43 16.50 -29.55
C VAL A 270 19.65 17.31 -29.09
N ASN A 271 20.35 16.87 -28.04
CA ASN A 271 21.56 17.54 -27.56
C ASN A 271 22.71 17.55 -28.59
N ALA A 272 22.81 16.55 -29.47
CA ALA A 272 23.78 16.55 -30.56
C ALA A 272 23.43 17.57 -31.65
N MET A 273 22.14 17.68 -32.00
CA MET A 273 21.64 18.64 -32.98
C MET A 273 21.77 20.09 -32.47
N GLU A 274 21.46 20.33 -31.19
CA GLU A 274 21.66 21.64 -30.53
C GLU A 274 23.14 22.07 -30.58
N ARG A 275 24.07 21.17 -30.25
CA ARG A 275 25.52 21.45 -30.32
C ARG A 275 26.00 21.78 -31.72
N ASN A 276 25.40 21.15 -32.74
CA ASN A 276 25.71 21.39 -34.14
C ASN A 276 24.92 22.59 -34.74
N LYS A 277 24.17 23.33 -33.92
CA LYS A 277 23.33 24.47 -34.34
C LYS A 277 22.36 24.10 -35.47
N ALA A 278 21.80 22.90 -35.43
CA ALA A 278 20.77 22.49 -36.37
C ALA A 278 19.56 23.46 -36.31
N PRO A 279 18.84 23.69 -37.42
CA PRO A 279 17.63 24.50 -37.42
C PRO A 279 16.60 23.99 -36.41
N VAL A 280 15.95 24.91 -35.69
CA VAL A 280 14.96 24.60 -34.64
C VAL A 280 13.84 23.68 -35.16
N PHE A 281 13.40 23.86 -36.41
CA PHE A 281 12.36 23.03 -37.03
C PHE A 281 12.80 21.56 -37.21
N GLU A 282 14.07 21.30 -37.53
CA GLU A 282 14.59 19.93 -37.66
C GLU A 282 14.66 19.25 -36.29
N ILE A 283 15.09 19.98 -35.26
CA ILE A 283 15.08 19.48 -33.88
C ILE A 283 13.66 19.14 -33.45
N GLN A 284 12.68 20.02 -33.75
CA GLN A 284 11.28 19.79 -33.43
C GLN A 284 10.71 18.56 -34.14
N MET A 285 11.02 18.37 -35.43
CA MET A 285 10.59 17.20 -36.20
C MET A 285 11.09 15.88 -35.58
N VAL A 286 12.33 15.87 -35.08
CA VAL A 286 12.90 14.71 -34.37
C VAL A 286 12.16 14.49 -33.04
N ILE A 287 11.93 15.55 -32.26
CA ILE A 287 11.19 15.47 -31.00
C ILE A 287 9.79 14.89 -31.23
N ASP A 288 9.06 15.39 -32.22
CA ASP A 288 7.70 14.97 -32.54
C ASP A 288 7.66 13.50 -33.00
N SER A 289 8.64 13.09 -33.83
CA SER A 289 8.77 11.69 -34.28
C SER A 289 9.00 10.73 -33.12
N PHE A 290 9.88 11.09 -32.17
CA PHE A 290 10.09 10.27 -30.98
C PHE A 290 8.89 10.31 -30.03
N ASN A 291 8.27 11.48 -29.84
CA ASN A 291 7.09 11.59 -29.00
C ASN A 291 5.93 10.76 -29.57
N PHE A 292 5.77 10.67 -30.89
CA PHE A 292 4.79 9.77 -31.52
C PHE A 292 5.07 8.30 -31.18
N ILE A 293 6.32 7.85 -31.27
CA ILE A 293 6.73 6.48 -30.91
C ILE A 293 6.47 6.20 -29.42
N LEU A 294 6.89 7.12 -28.55
CA LEU A 294 6.73 7.01 -27.10
C LEU A 294 5.25 7.04 -26.69
N THR A 295 4.43 7.83 -27.37
CA THR A 295 2.98 7.93 -27.13
C THR A 295 2.26 6.67 -27.56
N ASN A 296 2.60 6.12 -28.74
CA ASN A 296 2.06 4.84 -29.17
C ASN A 296 2.41 3.71 -28.20
N ARG A 297 3.60 3.71 -27.59
CA ARG A 297 3.93 2.74 -26.51
C ARG A 297 3.24 3.01 -25.19
N ARG A 298 2.96 4.28 -24.85
CA ARG A 298 2.14 4.64 -23.68
C ARG A 298 0.72 4.06 -23.78
N PHE A 299 0.13 4.05 -24.97
CA PHE A 299 -1.25 3.59 -25.20
C PHE A 299 -1.36 2.14 -25.72
N SER A 300 -0.32 1.59 -26.35
CA SER A 300 -0.34 0.20 -26.81
C SER A 300 -0.18 -0.72 -25.60
N PHE A 301 -1.31 -1.19 -25.09
CA PHE A 301 -1.59 -2.50 -24.49
C PHE A 301 -3.03 -2.52 -23.94
N ASP A 302 -3.71 -1.36 -23.87
CA ASP A 302 -5.15 -1.23 -23.57
C ASP A 302 -6.06 -1.22 -24.81
N SER A 303 -5.48 -1.16 -26.01
CA SER A 303 -6.21 -0.94 -27.27
C SER A 303 -6.86 -2.20 -27.87
N ILE A 304 -6.95 -3.31 -27.13
CA ILE A 304 -7.71 -4.50 -27.57
C ILE A 304 -9.07 -4.61 -26.86
N GLU A 305 -9.23 -4.12 -25.63
CA GLU A 305 -10.53 -4.15 -24.94
C GLU A 305 -11.33 -2.83 -25.07
N ARG A 306 -10.70 -1.65 -24.96
CA ARG A 306 -11.44 -0.37 -25.08
C ARG A 306 -11.83 0.01 -26.51
N ALA A 307 -11.23 -0.62 -27.53
CA ALA A 307 -11.62 -0.40 -28.92
C ALA A 307 -12.98 -1.04 -29.26
N GLN A 308 -13.42 -2.07 -28.53
CA GLN A 308 -14.73 -2.69 -28.73
C GLN A 308 -15.89 -1.92 -28.07
N ASP A 309 -15.64 -1.24 -26.95
CA ASP A 309 -16.68 -0.44 -26.28
C ASP A 309 -16.89 0.94 -26.93
N MET A 310 -15.86 1.52 -27.56
CA MET A 310 -15.97 2.81 -28.24
C MET A 310 -16.63 2.71 -29.63
N GLU A 311 -16.63 1.54 -30.27
CA GLU A 311 -17.33 1.29 -31.55
C GLU A 311 -18.86 1.21 -31.39
N LEU A 312 -19.39 1.05 -30.16
CA LEU A 312 -20.83 0.93 -29.91
C LEU A 312 -21.55 2.26 -29.61
N GLU A 313 -20.83 3.34 -29.29
CA GLU A 313 -21.46 4.66 -29.07
C GLU A 313 -21.51 5.55 -30.32
N PHE A 314 -20.69 5.29 -31.36
CA PHE A 314 -20.65 6.11 -32.58
C PHE A 314 -21.50 5.58 -33.74
N VAL A 315 -22.15 4.42 -33.62
CA VAL A 315 -23.12 3.92 -34.62
C VAL A 315 -24.55 4.16 -34.15
N ARG A 316 -24.97 5.43 -34.15
CA ARG A 316 -26.39 5.78 -34.35
C ARG A 316 -26.52 6.45 -35.72
N PRO A 317 -27.30 5.90 -36.67
CA PRO A 317 -27.39 6.48 -38.00
C PRO A 317 -28.17 7.81 -37.95
N MET A 318 -27.51 8.90 -38.34
CA MET A 318 -28.15 10.09 -38.89
C MET A 318 -28.79 9.70 -40.23
N ASN A 319 -30.02 9.20 -40.19
CA ASN A 319 -30.91 9.18 -41.35
C ASN A 319 -31.93 10.30 -41.17
N ASN A 320 -31.67 11.44 -41.81
CA ASN A 320 -32.71 12.28 -42.43
C ASN A 320 -32.05 13.42 -43.20
N ILE A 321 -31.80 13.19 -44.48
CA ILE A 321 -31.78 14.27 -45.46
C ILE A 321 -32.50 13.73 -46.70
N ASN A 322 -33.66 14.31 -46.98
CA ASN A 322 -34.48 14.05 -48.16
C ASN A 322 -33.73 14.52 -49.42
N TYR A 323 -33.72 13.69 -50.45
CA TYR A 323 -33.45 14.14 -51.82
C TYR A 323 -34.77 14.60 -52.42
N GLU A 324 -34.92 15.90 -52.66
CA GLU A 324 -35.89 16.43 -53.62
C GLU A 324 -35.24 16.36 -55.01
N GLU A 325 -35.87 15.59 -55.91
CA GLU A 325 -35.67 15.72 -57.35
C GLU A 325 -36.31 17.03 -57.80
N ASP A 326 -35.56 17.87 -58.51
CA ASP A 326 -36.19 18.79 -59.45
C ASP A 326 -35.32 18.91 -60.71
N ASN A 327 -35.95 18.54 -61.82
CA ASN A 327 -35.46 18.69 -63.18
C ASN A 327 -35.56 20.17 -63.58
N ASN A 328 -34.55 20.73 -64.24
CA ASN A 328 -34.78 21.53 -65.45
C ASN A 328 -33.50 21.88 -66.21
N GLU A 329 -33.74 22.06 -67.50
CA GLU A 329 -32.87 22.18 -68.67
C GLU A 329 -31.92 23.40 -68.71
N TYR A 330 -31.21 23.43 -69.85
CA TYR A 330 -30.48 24.51 -70.52
C TYR A 330 -28.97 24.54 -70.27
N GLU A 331 -28.10 24.79 -71.24
CA GLU A 331 -28.09 24.75 -72.71
C GLU A 331 -26.60 24.97 -73.04
N TYR A 332 -26.07 24.28 -74.04
CA TYR A 332 -24.65 24.38 -74.40
C TYR A 332 -24.45 25.67 -75.20
N ASP A 333 -23.60 26.59 -74.73
CA ASP A 333 -23.01 27.56 -75.62
C ASP A 333 -21.49 27.66 -75.41
N SER A 334 -20.80 27.33 -76.49
CA SER A 334 -19.42 27.62 -76.78
C SER A 334 -19.19 29.13 -76.80
N GLU A 335 -18.03 29.60 -76.35
CA GLU A 335 -17.10 30.40 -77.17
C GLU A 335 -15.87 30.84 -76.36
N TYR A 336 -14.71 30.55 -76.96
CA TYR A 336 -13.44 31.28 -77.02
C TYR A 336 -12.85 32.06 -75.82
N GLU A 337 -11.55 31.76 -75.66
CA GLU A 337 -10.40 32.68 -75.63
C GLU A 337 -9.72 33.07 -74.31
N PHE A 338 -8.45 32.63 -74.28
CA PHE A 338 -7.25 33.01 -73.52
C PHE A 338 -7.06 32.57 -72.06
#